data_AF-A0A1F6W1S1-F1
#
_entry.id   AF-A0A1F6W1S1-F1
#
_cell.length_a   1.000
_cell.length_b   1.000
_cell.length_c   1.000
_cell.angle_alpha   90.00
_cell.angle_beta   90.00
_cell.angle_gamma   90.00
#
_symmetry.space_group_name_H-M   'P 1'
#
loop_
_entity.id
_entity.type
_entity.pdbx_description
1 polymer ?
#
loop_
_entity_poly.entity_id
_entity_poly.type
_entity_poly.pdbx_seq_one_letter_code
_entity_poly.pdbx_strand_id
1 'polypeptide(L)'
;MRNYATTNVVRLFMEIYKKNWLKFIFGFIACLLIRLLPFRPPNIEPILATGMPFSKAYGAIPGFLFAFLSIVLYDLVTETLGVWTLLTAGTYGALGFFAFFYFKKYQANALGYASFAVIGTLFFDAVTGLSIGPLFFGQSFMEALVGQVPFTLWHLLGNVSFALILSPAIYNFVIENKKLETNFLTNIFQPNKTL
;
A
#
# COMPACT_ATOMS: atom_id res chain seq x y z
N MET A 1 17.43 2.95 -41.47
CA MET A 1 16.22 2.37 -40.84
C MET A 1 16.56 1.74 -39.47
N ARG A 2 17.06 2.53 -38.50
CA ARG A 2 17.44 2.01 -37.17
C ARG A 2 17.14 2.98 -36.02
N ASN A 3 16.13 3.85 -36.18
CA ASN A 3 15.77 4.90 -35.22
C ASN A 3 14.26 5.01 -34.90
N TYR A 4 13.42 4.05 -35.33
CA TYR A 4 11.98 4.08 -35.01
C TYR A 4 11.59 3.13 -33.87
N ALA A 5 12.34 2.05 -33.63
CA ALA A 5 12.01 1.07 -32.60
C ALA A 5 12.36 1.54 -31.18
N THR A 6 13.51 2.19 -31.00
CA THR A 6 13.97 2.68 -29.68
C THR A 6 13.09 3.82 -29.16
N THR A 7 12.62 4.69 -30.06
CA THR A 7 11.73 5.81 -29.75
C THR A 7 10.38 5.31 -29.23
N ASN A 8 9.87 4.18 -29.75
CA ASN A 8 8.60 3.62 -29.31
C ASN A 8 8.69 2.91 -27.95
N VAL A 9 9.80 2.24 -27.62
CA VAL A 9 9.97 1.63 -26.29
C VAL A 9 10.13 2.72 -25.22
N VAL A 10 10.90 3.77 -25.49
CA VAL A 10 11.01 4.92 -24.58
C VAL A 10 9.68 5.65 -24.46
N ARG A 11 8.89 5.77 -25.54
CA ARG A 11 7.53 6.36 -25.51
C ARG A 11 6.51 5.48 -24.79
N LEU A 12 6.63 4.15 -24.88
CA LEU A 12 5.81 3.18 -24.13
C LEU A 12 6.14 3.19 -22.62
N PHE A 13 7.40 3.46 -22.26
CA PHE A 13 7.81 3.73 -20.88
C PHE A 13 7.49 5.17 -20.43
N MET A 14 7.42 6.13 -21.36
CA MET A 14 7.04 7.53 -21.14
C MET A 14 5.54 7.81 -21.25
N GLU A 15 4.69 6.81 -21.55
CA GLU A 15 3.29 6.81 -21.12
C GLU A 15 3.20 6.57 -19.61
N ILE A 16 4.04 7.31 -18.88
CA ILE A 16 3.83 7.67 -17.50
C ILE A 16 2.54 8.47 -17.53
N TYR A 17 1.41 7.78 -17.35
CA TYR A 17 0.20 8.37 -16.79
C TYR A 17 0.66 9.40 -15.77
N LYS A 18 0.40 10.70 -16.01
CA LYS A 18 1.02 11.82 -15.31
C LYS A 18 0.80 11.61 -13.80
N LYS A 19 1.77 11.00 -13.12
CA LYS A 19 1.60 10.49 -11.74
C LYS A 19 1.28 11.70 -10.89
N ASN A 20 0.02 11.86 -10.50
CA ASN A 20 -0.38 12.97 -9.67
C ASN A 20 0.00 12.66 -8.22
N TRP A 21 1.25 12.99 -7.87
CA TRP A 21 1.79 12.79 -6.53
C TRP A 21 0.94 13.46 -5.43
N LEU A 22 0.12 14.46 -5.74
CA LEU A 22 -0.83 15.02 -4.77
C LEU A 22 -1.91 14.00 -4.39
N LYS A 23 -2.39 13.17 -5.33
CA LYS A 23 -3.32 12.07 -5.01
C LYS A 23 -2.67 11.04 -4.11
N PHE A 24 -1.40 10.72 -4.39
CA PHE A 24 -0.60 9.79 -3.58
C PHE A 24 -0.42 10.33 -2.15
N ILE A 25 0.01 11.59 -2.01
CA ILE A 25 0.20 12.24 -0.71
C ILE A 25 -1.13 12.32 0.04
N PHE A 26 -2.23 12.70 -0.62
CA PHE A 26 -3.54 12.76 0.02
C PHE A 26 -4.01 11.37 0.48
N GLY A 27 -3.86 10.35 -0.36
CA GLY A 27 -4.17 8.96 0.02
C GLY A 27 -3.33 8.47 1.20
N PHE A 28 -2.05 8.84 1.24
CA PHE A 28 -1.15 8.53 2.34
C PHE A 28 -1.58 9.21 3.65
N ILE A 29 -1.82 10.53 3.60
CA ILE A 29 -2.27 11.30 4.77
C ILE A 29 -3.63 10.81 5.25
N ALA A 30 -4.59 10.57 4.35
CA ALA A 30 -5.90 10.05 4.71
C ALA A 30 -5.79 8.67 5.39
N CYS A 31 -4.96 7.77 4.85
CA CYS A 31 -4.68 6.48 5.47
C CYS A 31 -4.10 6.65 6.89
N LEU A 32 -3.14 7.57 7.07
CA LEU A 32 -2.55 7.84 8.38
C LEU A 32 -3.57 8.42 9.37
N LEU A 33 -4.38 9.39 8.95
CA LEU A 33 -5.40 10.01 9.79
C LEU A 33 -6.47 9.01 10.24
N ILE A 34 -6.93 8.13 9.34
CA ILE A 34 -7.88 7.06 9.69
C ILE A 34 -7.29 6.13 10.76
N ARG A 35 -5.98 5.85 10.68
CA ARG A 35 -5.31 5.03 11.71
C ARG A 35 -5.19 5.73 13.05
N LEU A 36 -5.19 7.06 13.09
CA LEU A 36 -5.18 7.83 14.33
C LEU A 36 -6.57 7.94 14.99
N LEU A 37 -7.63 7.41 14.36
CA LEU A 37 -8.96 7.40 14.97
C LEU A 37 -8.98 6.50 16.22
N PRO A 38 -9.57 6.97 17.34
CA PRO A 38 -9.74 6.15 18.54
C PRO A 38 -10.76 5.03 18.29
N PHE A 39 -10.68 3.96 19.11
CA PHE A 39 -11.63 2.83 19.10
C PHE A 39 -11.68 1.99 17.82
N ARG A 40 -10.62 2.02 17.02
CA ARG A 40 -10.48 1.10 15.90
C ARG A 40 -10.10 -0.31 16.39
N PRO A 41 -10.61 -1.37 15.75
CA PRO A 41 -10.16 -2.71 16.07
C PRO A 41 -8.65 -2.89 15.80
N PRO A 42 -7.95 -3.67 16.62
CA PRO A 42 -6.53 -3.95 16.39
C PRO A 42 -6.34 -4.65 15.04
N ASN A 43 -5.32 -4.22 14.30
CA ASN A 43 -4.90 -4.81 13.01
C ASN A 43 -5.99 -4.82 11.91
N ILE A 44 -7.03 -4.01 12.05
CA ILE A 44 -7.95 -3.69 10.94
C ILE A 44 -7.62 -2.27 10.50
N GLU A 45 -6.73 -2.15 9.52
CA GLU A 45 -6.16 -0.88 9.08
C GLU A 45 -6.24 -0.71 7.55
N PRO A 46 -6.42 0.53 7.06
CA PRO A 46 -6.56 0.76 5.62
C PRO A 46 -5.24 0.69 4.84
N ILE A 47 -4.11 0.31 5.47
CA ILE A 47 -2.77 0.34 4.83
C ILE A 47 -2.75 -0.52 3.57
N LEU A 48 -3.13 -1.79 3.68
CA LEU A 48 -3.06 -2.72 2.55
C LEU A 48 -4.06 -2.31 1.46
N ALA A 49 -5.29 -1.95 1.87
CA ALA A 49 -6.36 -1.57 0.96
C ALA A 49 -6.06 -0.27 0.19
N THR A 50 -5.37 0.69 0.82
CA THR A 50 -4.95 1.95 0.19
C THR A 50 -3.66 1.75 -0.61
N GLY A 51 -2.70 1.04 -0.02
CA GLY A 51 -1.38 0.82 -0.60
C GLY A 51 -1.40 0.03 -1.89
N MET A 52 -2.28 -0.97 -2.05
CA MET A 52 -2.37 -1.79 -3.26
C MET A 52 -2.66 -0.97 -4.54
N PRO A 53 -3.76 -0.16 -4.62
CA PRO A 53 -4.01 0.74 -5.74
C PRO A 53 -2.85 1.68 -6.06
N PHE A 54 -2.26 2.30 -5.03
CA PHE A 54 -1.13 3.21 -5.22
C PHE A 54 0.14 2.48 -5.69
N SER A 55 0.40 1.28 -5.19
CA SER A 55 1.52 0.45 -5.63
C SER A 55 1.38 0.10 -7.11
N LYS A 56 0.17 -0.28 -7.54
CA LYS A 56 -0.12 -0.54 -8.96
C LYS A 56 0.15 0.69 -9.83
N ALA A 57 -0.35 1.85 -9.43
CA ALA A 57 -0.29 3.06 -10.26
C ALA A 57 1.07 3.79 -10.22
N TYR A 58 1.77 3.76 -9.08
CA TYR A 58 2.98 4.55 -8.85
C TYR A 58 4.25 3.70 -8.91
N GLY A 59 4.16 2.38 -8.77
CA GLY A 59 5.29 1.45 -8.88
C GLY A 59 5.68 0.83 -7.54
N ALA A 60 6.62 -0.11 -7.61
CA ALA A 60 7.06 -0.89 -6.45
C ALA A 60 7.70 -0.04 -5.35
N ILE A 61 8.59 0.91 -5.69
CA ILE A 61 9.27 1.76 -4.69
C ILE A 61 8.27 2.69 -3.98
N PRO A 62 7.39 3.42 -4.69
CA PRO A 62 6.34 4.19 -4.01
C PRO A 62 5.39 3.32 -3.19
N GLY A 63 5.06 2.12 -3.66
CA GLY A 63 4.26 1.15 -2.90
C GLY A 63 4.93 0.74 -1.59
N PHE A 64 6.23 0.42 -1.63
CA PHE A 64 7.04 0.15 -0.46
C PHE A 64 7.02 1.31 0.52
N LEU A 65 7.37 2.52 0.04
CA LEU A 65 7.46 3.71 0.88
C LEU A 65 6.11 4.09 1.47
N PHE A 66 5.02 3.93 0.73
CA PHE A 66 3.67 4.15 1.23
C PHE A 66 3.41 3.30 2.48
N ALA A 67 3.62 2.00 2.38
CA ALA A 67 3.30 1.08 3.47
C ALA A 67 4.29 1.20 4.63
N PHE A 68 5.59 1.29 4.32
CA PHE A 68 6.67 1.43 5.31
C PHE A 68 6.52 2.73 6.12
N LEU A 69 6.41 3.88 5.45
CA LEU A 69 6.29 5.17 6.13
C LEU A 69 4.96 5.33 6.85
N SER A 70 3.88 4.68 6.38
CA SER A 70 2.63 4.67 7.12
C SER A 70 2.84 4.11 8.52
N ILE A 71 3.51 2.96 8.65
CA ILE A 71 3.81 2.35 9.95
C ILE A 71 4.75 3.24 10.77
N VAL A 72 5.90 3.63 10.21
CA VAL A 72 6.92 4.40 10.94
C VAL A 72 6.36 5.72 11.47
N LEU A 73 5.63 6.47 10.65
CA LEU A 73 5.08 7.75 11.07
C LEU A 73 3.95 7.60 12.09
N TYR A 74 3.14 6.54 11.96
CA TYR A 74 2.12 6.26 12.96
C TYR A 74 2.76 5.97 14.32
N ASP A 75 3.73 5.05 14.36
CA ASP A 75 4.41 4.69 15.61
C ASP A 75 5.19 5.86 16.21
N LEU A 76 5.74 6.74 15.37
CA LEU A 76 6.36 7.99 15.81
C LEU A 76 5.35 8.92 16.49
N VAL A 77 4.17 9.10 15.89
CA VAL A 77 3.12 9.99 16.42
C VAL A 77 2.47 9.40 17.68
N THR A 78 2.36 8.08 17.78
CA THR A 78 1.79 7.41 18.96
C THR A 78 2.82 7.06 20.02
N GLU A 79 4.08 7.47 19.85
CA GLU A 79 5.20 7.21 20.77
C GLU A 79 5.44 5.71 21.03
N THR A 80 5.15 4.86 20.04
CA THR A 80 5.29 3.40 20.10
C THR A 80 6.45 2.87 19.26
N LEU A 81 7.41 3.72 18.90
CA LEU A 81 8.59 3.32 18.12
C LEU A 81 9.41 2.23 18.83
N GLY A 82 9.76 1.18 18.10
CA GLY A 82 10.64 0.13 18.59
C GLY A 82 11.05 -0.88 17.53
N VAL A 83 11.63 -2.00 17.96
CA VAL A 83 12.00 -3.11 17.06
C VAL A 83 10.78 -3.63 16.29
N TRP A 84 9.62 -3.62 16.94
CA TRP A 84 8.35 -3.99 16.31
C TRP A 84 8.00 -3.08 15.11
N THR A 85 8.29 -1.79 15.19
CA THR A 85 8.13 -0.85 14.07
C THR A 85 8.96 -1.28 12.87
N LEU A 86 10.23 -1.61 13.07
CA LEU A 86 11.12 -2.00 11.96
C LEU A 86 10.63 -3.27 11.27
N LEU A 87 10.19 -4.25 12.07
CA LEU A 87 9.65 -5.50 11.56
C LEU A 87 8.36 -5.23 10.76
N THR A 88 7.37 -4.63 11.39
CA THR A 88 6.05 -4.43 10.76
C THR A 88 6.12 -3.48 9.57
N ALA A 89 6.88 -2.38 9.66
CA ALA A 89 7.11 -1.47 8.55
C ALA A 89 7.84 -2.17 7.40
N GLY A 90 8.86 -2.99 7.70
CA GLY A 90 9.58 -3.77 6.71
C GLY A 90 8.67 -4.77 5.99
N THR A 91 7.86 -5.53 6.74
CA THR A 91 6.92 -6.51 6.18
C THR A 91 5.83 -5.84 5.35
N TYR A 92 5.20 -4.77 5.85
CA TYR A 92 4.21 -4.00 5.09
C TYR A 92 4.83 -3.32 3.86
N GLY A 93 6.03 -2.78 3.99
CA GLY A 93 6.80 -2.24 2.88
C GLY A 93 7.01 -3.29 1.78
N ALA A 94 7.42 -4.51 2.15
CA ALA A 94 7.55 -5.62 1.22
C ALA A 94 6.21 -5.95 0.54
N LEU A 95 5.10 -5.96 1.27
CA LEU A 95 3.76 -6.14 0.68
C LEU A 95 3.43 -5.05 -0.34
N GLY A 96 3.69 -3.78 -0.03
CA GLY A 96 3.50 -2.68 -0.98
C GLY A 96 4.38 -2.83 -2.23
N PHE A 97 5.63 -3.24 -2.04
CA PHE A 97 6.55 -3.55 -3.15
C PHE A 97 6.01 -4.66 -4.05
N PHE A 98 5.59 -5.79 -3.47
CA PHE A 98 5.09 -6.95 -4.21
C PHE A 98 3.70 -6.74 -4.81
N ALA A 99 2.87 -5.86 -4.24
CA ALA A 99 1.58 -5.50 -4.81
C ALA A 99 1.74 -4.98 -6.25
N PHE A 100 2.76 -4.17 -6.52
CA PHE A 100 3.04 -3.70 -7.88
C PHE A 100 3.24 -4.87 -8.85
N PHE A 101 4.10 -5.83 -8.52
CA PHE A 101 4.39 -6.98 -9.38
C PHE A 101 3.18 -7.89 -9.56
N TYR A 102 2.41 -8.09 -8.49
CA TYR A 102 1.16 -8.84 -8.56
C TYR A 102 0.19 -8.21 -9.55
N PHE A 103 -0.08 -6.90 -9.44
CA PHE A 103 -1.04 -6.20 -10.31
C PHE A 103 -0.52 -5.84 -11.71
N LYS A 104 0.72 -6.22 -12.05
CA LYS A 104 1.19 -6.32 -13.45
C LYS A 104 0.68 -7.59 -14.13
N LYS A 105 0.51 -8.67 -13.37
CA LYS A 105 0.07 -9.98 -13.88
C LYS A 105 -1.44 -10.18 -13.73
N TYR A 106 -2.03 -9.65 -12.66
CA TYR A 106 -3.42 -9.85 -12.31
C TYR A 106 -4.25 -8.56 -12.42
N GLN A 107 -5.56 -8.74 -12.63
CA GLN A 107 -6.51 -7.64 -12.78
C GLN A 107 -6.68 -6.86 -11.48
N ALA A 108 -6.82 -5.53 -11.60
CA ALA A 108 -7.01 -4.63 -10.46
C ALA A 108 -8.48 -4.33 -10.21
N ASN A 109 -9.23 -5.39 -9.99
CA ASN A 109 -10.63 -5.35 -9.60
C ASN A 109 -10.78 -5.83 -8.15
N ALA A 110 -12.01 -5.78 -7.61
CA ALA A 110 -12.29 -6.16 -6.23
C ALA A 110 -11.73 -7.54 -5.85
N LEU A 111 -11.91 -8.55 -6.71
CA LEU A 111 -11.40 -9.90 -6.46
C LEU A 111 -9.87 -9.99 -6.53
N GLY A 112 -9.24 -9.26 -7.45
CA GLY A 112 -7.79 -9.17 -7.53
C GLY A 112 -7.17 -8.55 -6.28
N TYR A 113 -7.77 -7.46 -5.77
CA TYR A 113 -7.39 -6.84 -4.51
C TYR A 113 -7.62 -7.76 -3.32
N ALA A 114 -8.79 -8.40 -3.23
CA ALA A 114 -9.09 -9.36 -2.16
C ALA A 114 -8.11 -10.55 -2.17
N SER A 115 -7.78 -11.08 -3.34
CA SER A 115 -6.84 -12.19 -3.48
C SER A 115 -5.44 -11.81 -2.99
N PHE A 116 -4.96 -10.62 -3.36
CA PHE A 116 -3.69 -10.13 -2.82
C PHE A 116 -3.78 -9.88 -1.31
N ALA A 117 -4.90 -9.37 -0.82
CA ALA A 117 -5.10 -9.14 0.61
C ALA A 117 -5.03 -10.44 1.42
N VAL A 118 -5.60 -11.54 0.93
CA VAL A 118 -5.45 -12.86 1.56
C VAL A 118 -3.98 -13.28 1.61
N ILE A 119 -3.29 -13.28 0.47
CA ILE A 119 -1.88 -13.69 0.38
C ILE A 119 -0.99 -12.80 1.27
N GLY A 120 -1.19 -11.49 1.20
CA GLY A 120 -0.41 -10.51 1.95
C GLY A 120 -0.63 -10.61 3.45
N THR A 121 -1.86 -10.86 3.89
CA THR A 121 -2.19 -11.05 5.31
C THR A 121 -1.51 -12.32 5.85
N LEU A 122 -1.65 -13.45 5.15
CA LEU A 122 -1.00 -14.70 5.54
C LEU A 122 0.52 -14.56 5.59
N PHE A 123 1.12 -13.86 4.62
CA PHE A 123 2.55 -13.56 4.63
C PHE A 123 2.94 -12.69 5.83
N PHE A 124 2.19 -11.62 6.08
CA PHE A 124 2.46 -10.71 7.20
C PHE A 124 2.44 -11.46 8.53
N ASP A 125 1.40 -12.25 8.74
CA ASP A 125 1.17 -12.99 9.98
C ASP A 125 2.18 -14.14 10.16
N ALA A 126 2.62 -14.77 9.08
CA ALA A 126 3.71 -15.76 9.14
C ALA A 126 5.04 -15.11 9.55
N VAL A 127 5.36 -13.95 8.97
CA VAL A 127 6.62 -13.23 9.28
C VAL A 127 6.58 -12.64 10.68
N THR A 128 5.47 -12.06 11.09
CA THR A 128 5.39 -11.33 12.37
C THR A 128 4.97 -12.23 13.53
N GLY A 129 3.95 -13.07 13.34
CA GLY A 129 3.39 -13.92 14.39
C GLY A 129 4.09 -15.27 14.54
N LEU A 130 4.25 -16.01 13.44
CA LEU A 130 4.81 -17.38 13.48
C LEU A 130 6.35 -17.41 13.58
N SER A 131 7.03 -16.30 13.29
CA SER A 131 8.49 -16.26 13.32
C SER A 131 9.03 -15.60 14.58
N ILE A 132 8.48 -14.46 15.03
CA ILE A 132 9.13 -13.66 16.07
C ILE A 132 9.11 -14.34 17.44
N GLY A 133 7.96 -14.85 17.87
CA GLY A 133 7.84 -15.60 19.13
C GLY A 133 8.84 -16.77 19.20
N PRO A 134 8.80 -17.69 18.22
CA PRO A 134 9.73 -18.82 18.19
C PRO A 134 11.20 -18.46 18.06
N LEU A 135 11.54 -17.48 17.21
CA LEU A 135 12.95 -17.14 16.93
C LEU A 135 13.60 -16.31 18.04
N PHE A 136 12.86 -15.42 18.70
CA PHE A 136 13.43 -14.46 19.64
C PHE A 136 13.03 -14.67 21.10
N PHE A 137 11.94 -15.40 21.36
CA PHE A 137 11.38 -15.55 22.71
C PHE A 137 11.27 -17.01 23.17
N GLY A 138 11.75 -17.96 22.36
CA GLY A 138 11.73 -19.40 22.71
C GLY A 138 10.32 -20.00 22.79
N GLN A 139 9.31 -19.30 22.29
CA GLN A 139 7.94 -19.80 22.22
C GLN A 139 7.89 -21.04 21.33
N SER A 140 7.17 -22.08 21.75
CA SER A 140 7.00 -23.24 20.86
C SER A 140 6.22 -22.84 19.61
N PHE A 141 6.57 -23.42 18.45
CA PHE A 141 5.86 -23.13 17.20
C PHE A 141 4.36 -23.44 17.30
N MET A 142 3.98 -24.52 17.99
CA MET A 142 2.57 -24.89 18.16
C MET A 142 1.80 -23.87 18.99
N GLU A 143 2.41 -23.32 20.04
CA GLU A 143 1.79 -22.26 20.84
C GLU A 143 1.62 -20.98 20.01
N ALA A 144 2.66 -20.57 19.27
CA ALA A 144 2.59 -19.44 18.36
C ALA A 144 1.49 -19.64 17.31
N LEU A 145 1.40 -20.83 16.72
CA LEU A 145 0.38 -21.17 15.73
C LEU A 145 -1.04 -21.08 16.29
N VAL A 146 -1.30 -21.68 17.45
CA VAL A 146 -2.62 -21.66 18.08
C VAL A 146 -3.07 -20.23 18.42
N GLY A 147 -2.16 -19.40 18.94
CA GLY A 147 -2.43 -17.99 19.20
C GLY A 147 -2.64 -17.18 17.91
N GLN A 148 -1.94 -17.55 16.83
CA GLN A 148 -1.98 -16.85 15.56
C GLN A 148 -3.29 -17.08 14.79
N VAL A 149 -3.90 -18.27 14.87
CA VAL A 149 -5.15 -18.56 14.11
C VAL A 149 -6.26 -17.52 14.34
N PRO A 150 -6.71 -17.24 15.58
CA PRO A 150 -7.78 -16.25 15.79
C PRO A 150 -7.36 -14.83 15.37
N PHE A 151 -6.08 -14.47 15.56
CA PHE A 151 -5.53 -13.20 15.10
C PHE A 151 -5.60 -13.08 13.58
N THR A 152 -5.17 -14.11 12.86
CA THR A 152 -5.15 -14.14 11.39
C THR A 152 -6.55 -14.11 10.80
N LEU A 153 -7.52 -14.80 11.41
CA LEU A 153 -8.92 -14.70 10.97
C LEU A 153 -9.45 -13.27 11.09
N TRP A 154 -9.13 -12.59 12.19
CA TRP A 154 -9.50 -11.19 12.40
C TRP A 154 -8.83 -10.25 11.40
N HIS A 155 -7.53 -10.45 11.18
CA HIS A 155 -6.74 -9.66 10.24
C HIS A 155 -7.22 -9.86 8.79
N LEU A 156 -7.52 -11.10 8.40
CA LEU A 156 -8.08 -11.44 7.10
C LEU A 156 -9.43 -10.78 6.89
N LEU A 157 -10.33 -10.83 7.89
CA LEU A 157 -11.64 -10.19 7.80
C LEU A 157 -11.49 -8.69 7.50
N GLY A 158 -10.64 -7.99 8.24
CA GLY A 158 -10.38 -6.56 8.00
C GLY A 158 -9.79 -6.28 6.62
N ASN A 159 -8.66 -6.91 6.30
CA ASN A 159 -7.92 -6.65 5.07
C ASN A 159 -8.72 -7.02 3.81
N VAL A 160 -9.42 -8.16 3.82
CA VAL A 160 -10.23 -8.60 2.69
C VAL A 160 -11.46 -7.72 2.52
N SER A 161 -12.13 -7.34 3.62
CA SER A 161 -13.29 -6.44 3.54
C SER A 161 -12.92 -5.08 2.95
N PHE A 162 -11.83 -4.47 3.42
CA PHE A 162 -11.35 -3.23 2.82
C PHE A 162 -10.84 -3.43 1.39
N ALA A 163 -10.19 -4.54 1.07
CA ALA A 163 -9.72 -4.80 -0.30
C ALA A 163 -10.87 -4.95 -1.31
N LEU A 164 -11.98 -5.57 -0.91
CA LEU A 164 -13.16 -5.74 -1.77
C LEU A 164 -13.85 -4.42 -2.10
N ILE A 165 -13.84 -3.47 -1.15
CA ILE A 165 -14.64 -2.25 -1.24
C ILE A 165 -13.75 -1.03 -1.48
N LEU A 166 -12.81 -0.77 -0.57
CA LEU A 166 -12.02 0.45 -0.53
C LEU A 166 -10.96 0.47 -1.65
N SER A 167 -10.26 -0.63 -1.92
CA SER A 167 -9.24 -0.65 -2.99
C SER A 167 -9.78 -0.33 -4.38
N PRO A 168 -10.85 -0.97 -4.89
CA PRO A 168 -11.41 -0.60 -6.19
C PRO A 168 -11.99 0.82 -6.17
N ALA A 169 -12.59 1.27 -5.06
CA ALA A 169 -13.08 2.64 -4.94
C ALA A 169 -11.94 3.68 -5.06
N ILE A 170 -10.82 3.47 -4.36
CA ILE A 170 -9.64 4.34 -4.46
C ILE A 170 -9.10 4.33 -5.89
N TYR A 171 -8.97 3.15 -6.49
CA TYR A 171 -8.43 3.03 -7.84
C TYR A 171 -9.30 3.79 -8.86
N ASN A 172 -10.61 3.58 -8.85
CA ASN A 172 -11.54 4.16 -9.83
C ASN A 172 -11.84 5.64 -9.56
N PHE A 173 -12.09 6.02 -8.30
CA PHE A 173 -12.57 7.38 -7.97
C PHE A 173 -11.46 8.36 -7.64
N VAL A 174 -10.27 7.88 -7.23
CA VAL A 174 -9.13 8.73 -6.90
C VAL A 174 -8.08 8.64 -7.99
N ILE A 175 -7.52 7.45 -8.23
CA ILE A 175 -6.34 7.29 -9.09
C ILE A 175 -6.69 7.58 -10.55
N GLU A 176 -7.68 6.91 -11.13
CA GLU A 176 -8.08 7.07 -12.53
C GLU A 176 -8.92 8.34 -12.80
N ASN A 177 -9.36 9.02 -11.75
CA ASN A 177 -10.21 10.19 -11.89
C ASN A 177 -9.43 11.43 -12.39
N LYS A 178 -9.58 11.73 -13.68
CA LYS A 178 -8.94 12.89 -14.33
C LYS A 178 -9.40 14.24 -13.78
N LYS A 179 -10.59 14.35 -13.18
CA LYS A 179 -11.05 15.61 -12.56
C LYS A 179 -10.21 16.00 -11.34
N LEU A 180 -9.58 15.01 -10.71
CA LEU A 180 -8.64 15.20 -9.60
C LEU A 180 -7.19 15.41 -10.09
N GLU A 181 -6.97 15.51 -11.40
CA GLU A 181 -5.69 15.97 -11.95
C GLU A 181 -5.62 17.49 -11.81
N THR A 182 -5.00 17.94 -10.74
CA THR A 182 -4.71 19.35 -10.54
C THR A 182 -3.60 19.81 -11.49
N ASN A 183 -3.87 20.84 -12.28
CA ASN A 183 -2.87 21.65 -12.98
C ASN A 183 -2.04 22.55 -12.04
N PHE A 184 -2.05 22.27 -10.72
CA PHE A 184 -1.49 23.16 -9.70
C PHE A 184 -0.02 23.49 -9.97
N LEU A 185 0.79 22.48 -10.33
CA LEU A 185 2.19 22.71 -10.69
C LEU A 185 2.35 23.38 -12.06
N THR A 186 1.51 23.05 -13.05
CA THR A 186 1.61 23.70 -14.37
C THR A 186 1.23 25.18 -14.32
N ASN A 187 0.31 25.58 -13.44
CA ASN A 187 -0.09 26.97 -13.28
C ASN A 187 0.92 27.79 -12.44
N ILE A 188 1.67 27.15 -11.54
CA ILE A 188 2.74 27.82 -10.78
C ILE A 188 3.97 28.08 -11.66
N PHE A 189 4.32 27.17 -12.56
CA PHE A 189 5.49 27.31 -13.44
C PHE A 189 5.19 27.91 -14.83
N GLN A 190 3.92 28.18 -15.14
CA GLN A 190 3.53 29.01 -16.27
C GLN A 190 2.93 30.32 -15.74
N PRO A 191 3.75 31.30 -15.30
CA PRO A 191 3.22 32.63 -15.12
C PRO A 191 2.64 33.06 -16.46
N ASN A 192 1.38 33.48 -16.44
CA ASN A 192 0.60 33.89 -17.59
C ASN A 192 1.49 34.61 -18.62
N LYS A 193 1.62 34.03 -19.82
CA LYS A 193 1.93 34.83 -21.00
C LYS A 193 0.67 35.64 -21.32
N THR A 194 0.39 36.67 -20.52
CA THR A 194 -0.54 37.73 -20.90
C THR A 194 0.14 38.52 -22.02
N LEU A 195 -0.48 38.45 -23.21
CA LEU A 195 -0.30 39.38 -24.32
C LEU A 195 -0.69 40.80 -23.90
#